data_AF-A0A540X474-F1
#
_entry.id   AF-A0A540X474-F1
#
_cell.length_a   1.000
_cell.length_b   1.000
_cell.length_c   1.000
_cell.angle_alpha   90.00
_cell.angle_beta   90.00
_cell.angle_gamma   90.00
#
_symmetry.space_group_name_H-M   'P 1'
#
loop_
_entity.id
_entity.type
_entity.pdbx_description
1 polymer ?
#
loop_
_entity_poly.entity_id
_entity_poly.type
_entity_poly.pdbx_seq_one_letter_code
_entity_poly.pdbx_strand_id
1 'polypeptide(L)'
;MKDVDLWSEHVEWLKSLSLFLGCPLRIVQGSETIEVDAASATLEGMVGTPHPGLTIELVVKLLVTRKDDCGVAVWALVFFFIDKRRVAEQGKCCLAVEWREGQWSRRGWESDADGEWAGLETLE
;
A
#
# COMPACT_ATOMS: atom_id res chain seq x y z
N MET A 1 8.28 -29.14 3.90
CA MET A 1 7.61 -27.90 3.47
C MET A 1 8.65 -26.79 3.61
N LYS A 2 9.07 -26.14 2.52
CA LYS A 2 10.07 -25.06 2.64
C LYS A 2 9.36 -23.85 3.25
N ASP A 3 9.96 -23.29 4.29
CA ASP A 3 9.50 -22.04 4.87
C ASP A 3 9.82 -20.93 3.87
N VAL A 4 8.80 -20.36 3.24
CA VAL A 4 8.95 -19.22 2.32
C VAL A 4 8.93 -17.98 3.18
N ASP A 5 10.07 -17.28 3.25
CA ASP A 5 10.16 -15.96 3.88
C ASP A 5 9.34 -14.94 3.08
N LEU A 6 8.14 -14.68 3.57
CA LEU A 6 7.16 -13.77 2.95
C LEU A 6 7.67 -12.34 2.86
N TRP A 7 8.67 -11.95 3.64
CA TRP A 7 9.16 -10.57 3.68
C TRP A 7 10.52 -10.41 3.00
N SER A 8 11.10 -11.48 2.45
CA SER A 8 12.47 -11.47 1.90
C SER A 8 12.70 -10.40 0.82
N GLU A 9 11.71 -10.14 -0.03
CA GLU A 9 11.81 -9.19 -1.15
C GLU A 9 11.22 -7.80 -0.86
N HIS A 10 10.83 -7.51 0.39
CA HIS A 10 10.13 -6.24 0.74
C HIS A 10 10.87 -4.98 0.30
N VAL A 11 12.21 -4.99 0.31
CA VAL A 11 13.04 -3.86 -0.13
C VAL A 11 12.85 -3.57 -1.62
N GLU A 12 12.77 -4.62 -2.44
CA GLU A 12 12.53 -4.50 -3.88
C GLU A 12 11.11 -4.01 -4.16
N TRP A 13 10.12 -4.62 -3.50
CA TRP A 13 8.72 -4.23 -3.65
C TRP A 13 8.52 -2.75 -3.28
N LEU A 14 9.07 -2.31 -2.15
CA LEU A 14 9.00 -0.92 -1.69
C LEU A 14 9.64 0.05 -2.67
N LYS A 15 10.86 -0.27 -3.14
CA LYS A 15 11.59 0.57 -4.09
C LYS A 15 10.84 0.68 -5.40
N SER A 16 10.35 -0.44 -5.93
CA SER A 16 9.58 -0.47 -7.18
C SER A 16 8.22 0.23 -7.03
N LEU A 17 7.55 0.08 -5.87
CA LEU A 17 6.28 0.74 -5.60
C LEU A 17 6.44 2.26 -5.50
N SER A 18 7.53 2.71 -4.90
CA SER A 18 7.88 4.15 -4.85
C SER A 18 8.04 4.72 -6.26
N LEU A 19 8.72 4.00 -7.16
CA LEU A 19 8.87 4.40 -8.56
C LEU A 19 7.52 4.40 -9.29
N PHE A 20 6.70 3.38 -9.08
CA PHE A 20 5.38 3.26 -9.68
C PHE A 20 4.42 4.37 -9.25
N LEU A 21 4.41 4.74 -7.97
CA LEU A 21 3.57 5.82 -7.43
C LEU A 21 4.17 7.22 -7.63
N GLY A 22 5.42 7.31 -8.12
CA GLY A 22 6.07 8.58 -8.41
C GLY A 22 6.50 9.36 -7.16
N CYS A 23 6.62 8.72 -6.00
CA CYS A 23 7.11 9.35 -4.78
C CYS A 23 7.89 8.37 -3.89
N PRO A 24 8.85 8.85 -3.08
CA PRO A 24 9.52 8.02 -2.10
C PRO A 24 8.54 7.56 -1.02
N LEU A 25 8.43 6.25 -0.83
CA LEU A 25 7.68 5.64 0.28
C LEU A 25 8.61 5.28 1.43
N ARG A 26 8.12 5.39 2.65
CA ARG A 26 8.81 4.98 3.87
C ARG A 26 7.89 4.09 4.70
N ILE A 27 8.44 3.03 5.27
CA ILE A 27 7.71 2.21 6.22
C ILE A 27 7.46 3.02 7.49
N VAL A 28 6.23 3.01 7.97
CA VAL A 28 5.87 3.54 9.28
C VAL A 28 6.41 2.58 10.34
N GLN A 29 7.30 3.08 11.19
CA GLN A 29 7.99 2.26 12.17
C GLN A 29 7.00 1.56 13.11
N GLY A 30 7.09 0.23 13.20
CA GLY A 30 6.25 -0.58 14.08
C GLY A 30 4.87 -0.90 13.48
N SER A 31 4.66 -0.60 12.20
CA SER A 31 3.45 -0.99 11.48
C SER A 31 3.54 -2.38 10.84
N GLU A 32 4.73 -2.96 10.83
CA GLU A 32 4.99 -4.26 10.22
C GLU A 32 4.34 -5.39 11.04
N THR A 33 3.62 -6.25 10.35
CA THR A 33 3.04 -7.47 10.93
C THR A 33 3.52 -8.66 10.10
N ILE A 34 4.00 -9.72 10.76
CA ILE A 34 4.47 -10.95 10.10
C ILE A 34 3.77 -12.13 10.78
N GLU A 35 2.96 -12.83 10.01
CA GLU A 35 2.23 -14.04 10.37
C GLU A 35 2.74 -15.23 9.55
N VAL A 36 2.15 -16.42 9.76
CA VAL A 36 2.62 -17.67 9.14
C VAL A 36 2.41 -17.67 7.62
N ASP A 37 1.30 -17.09 7.17
CA ASP A 37 0.85 -17.07 5.78
C ASP A 37 0.60 -15.66 5.23
N ALA A 38 0.77 -14.63 6.05
CA ALA A 38 0.60 -13.23 5.67
C ALA A 38 1.68 -12.33 6.26
N ALA A 39 1.96 -11.22 5.60
CA ALA A 39 2.72 -10.12 6.14
C ALA A 39 2.18 -8.79 5.62
N SER A 40 2.32 -7.73 6.40
CA SER A 40 1.90 -6.40 6.00
C SER A 40 2.77 -5.30 6.59
N ALA A 41 2.71 -4.13 5.97
CA ALA A 41 3.31 -2.91 6.50
C ALA A 41 2.52 -1.69 6.02
N THR A 42 2.54 -0.63 6.82
CA THR A 42 2.04 0.69 6.41
C THR A 42 3.20 1.50 5.86
N LEU A 43 2.99 2.12 4.70
CA LEU A 43 3.94 3.01 4.07
C LEU A 43 3.32 4.40 3.94
N GLU A 44 4.16 5.41 4.04
CA GLU A 44 3.78 6.80 3.84
C GLU A 44 4.66 7.45 2.78
N GLY A 45 4.06 8.33 1.99
CA GLY A 45 4.76 9.11 0.97
C GLY A 45 4.07 10.44 0.72
N MET A 46 4.80 11.36 0.11
CA MET A 46 4.28 12.67 -0.30
C MET A 46 4.60 12.88 -1.77
N VAL A 47 3.59 13.24 -2.55
CA VAL A 47 3.74 13.45 -3.99
C VAL A 47 4.16 14.90 -4.25
N GLY A 48 5.28 15.07 -4.95
CA GLY A 48 5.81 16.37 -5.32
C GLY A 48 6.46 17.13 -4.15
N THR A 49 6.92 18.35 -4.43
CA THR A 49 7.43 19.25 -3.40
C THR A 49 6.26 19.89 -2.64
N PRO A 50 6.31 19.98 -1.29
CA PRO A 50 5.29 20.68 -0.52
C PRO A 50 5.13 22.11 -1.06
N HIS A 51 3.91 22.47 -1.45
CA HIS A 51 3.59 23.83 -1.87
C HIS A 51 2.64 24.47 -0.83
N PRO A 52 2.76 25.78 -0.55
CA PRO A 52 1.80 26.44 0.32
C PRO A 52 0.39 26.32 -0.26
N GLY A 53 -0.48 25.56 0.41
CA GLY A 53 -1.90 25.43 0.07
C GLY A 53 -2.30 24.17 -0.71
N LEU A 54 -1.38 23.25 -1.02
CA LEU A 54 -1.75 21.91 -1.51
C LEU A 54 -0.68 20.88 -1.14
N THR A 55 -1.07 19.89 -0.34
CA THR A 55 -0.24 18.73 -0.03
C THR A 55 -0.95 17.46 -0.47
N ILE A 56 -0.26 16.59 -1.22
CA ILE A 56 -0.76 15.27 -1.62
C ILE A 56 0.04 14.22 -0.87
N GLU A 57 -0.61 13.53 0.04
CA GLU A 57 -0.03 12.47 0.87
C GLU A 57 -0.62 11.12 0.48
N LEU A 58 0.19 10.09 0.57
CA LEU A 58 -0.20 8.71 0.35
C LEU A 58 0.00 7.95 1.65
N VAL A 59 -1.05 7.24 2.07
CA VAL A 59 -0.92 6.11 3.00
C VAL A 59 -1.11 4.84 2.18
N VAL A 60 -0.20 3.89 2.32
CA VAL A 60 -0.23 2.64 1.55
C VAL A 60 -0.19 1.46 2.49
N LYS A 61 -1.12 0.52 2.34
CA LYS A 61 -1.05 -0.78 3.02
C LYS A 61 -0.42 -1.77 2.06
N LEU A 62 0.83 -2.16 2.32
CA LEU A 62 1.49 -3.25 1.62
C LEU A 62 1.03 -4.56 2.26
N LEU A 63 0.53 -5.47 1.43
CA LEU A 63 -0.06 -6.74 1.85
C LEU A 63 0.62 -7.86 1.09
N VAL A 64 1.01 -8.89 1.81
CA VAL A 64 1.71 -10.07 1.28
C VAL A 64 1.01 -11.30 1.81
N THR A 65 0.66 -12.23 0.93
CA THR A 65 0.04 -13.50 1.33
C THR A 65 0.70 -14.66 0.62
N ARG A 66 0.85 -15.79 1.32
CA ARG A 66 1.30 -17.05 0.73
C ARG A 66 0.19 -17.62 -0.16
N LYS A 67 0.57 -18.11 -1.34
CA LYS A 67 -0.32 -18.85 -2.25
C LYS A 67 -0.18 -20.35 -2.01
N ASP A 68 -1.20 -21.10 -2.42
CA ASP A 68 -1.25 -22.57 -2.32
C ASP A 68 -0.13 -23.26 -3.12
N ASP A 69 0.37 -22.61 -4.18
CA ASP A 69 1.48 -23.10 -5.02
C ASP A 69 2.87 -22.80 -4.46
N CYS A 70 2.95 -22.40 -3.18
CA CYS A 70 4.16 -21.90 -2.51
C CYS A 70 4.71 -20.58 -3.09
N GLY A 71 3.97 -19.93 -3.99
CA GLY A 71 4.23 -18.57 -4.42
C GLY A 71 3.78 -17.54 -3.39
N VAL A 72 4.00 -16.27 -3.72
CA VAL A 72 3.58 -15.12 -2.92
C VAL A 72 2.68 -14.23 -3.77
N ALA A 73 1.62 -13.71 -3.16
CA ALA A 73 0.80 -12.64 -3.71
C ALA A 73 1.16 -11.35 -2.98
N VAL A 74 1.45 -10.29 -3.73
CA VAL A 74 1.81 -8.99 -3.17
C VAL A 74 0.88 -7.94 -3.75
N TRP A 75 0.27 -7.15 -2.87
CA TRP A 75 -0.72 -6.14 -3.18
C TRP A 75 -0.41 -4.87 -2.40
N ALA A 76 -0.85 -3.74 -2.91
CA ALA A 76 -0.86 -2.51 -2.14
C ALA A 76 -2.20 -1.79 -2.29
N LEU A 77 -2.75 -1.33 -1.16
CA LEU A 77 -3.93 -0.45 -1.13
C LEU A 77 -3.43 0.98 -0.93
N VAL A 78 -3.67 1.84 -1.91
CA VAL A 78 -3.19 3.23 -1.92
C VAL A 78 -4.33 4.16 -1.56
N PHE A 79 -4.19 4.86 -0.44
CA PHE A 79 -5.10 5.89 0.04
C PHE A 79 -4.50 7.26 -0.26
N PHE A 80 -5.23 8.07 -1.02
CA PHE A 80 -4.79 9.42 -1.39
C PHE A 80 -5.39 10.44 -0.44
N PHE A 81 -4.57 11.39 0.01
CA PHE A 81 -5.00 12.49 0.84
C PHE A 81 -4.61 13.80 0.19
N ILE A 82 -5.57 14.70 0.07
CA ILE A 82 -5.34 16.09 -0.34
C ILE A 82 -5.65 16.96 0.87
N ASP A 83 -4.66 17.72 1.33
CA ASP A 83 -4.75 18.55 2.53
C ASP A 83 -5.38 17.79 3.70
N LYS A 84 -4.79 16.62 4.01
CA LYS A 84 -5.19 15.72 5.10
C LYS A 84 -6.56 15.07 4.95
N ARG A 85 -7.26 15.23 3.82
CA ARG A 85 -8.58 14.61 3.56
C ARG A 85 -8.47 13.51 2.53
N ARG A 86 -9.03 12.33 2.82
CA ARG A 86 -9.03 11.20 1.89
C ARG A 86 -9.82 11.53 0.63
N VAL A 87 -9.24 11.22 -0.53
CA VAL A 87 -9.85 11.40 -1.85
C VAL A 87 -9.85 10.07 -2.59
N ALA A 88 -11.00 9.72 -3.15
CA ALA A 88 -11.19 8.50 -3.93
C ALA A 88 -12.30 8.69 -4.98
N GLU A 89 -12.43 7.74 -5.89
CA GLU A 89 -13.61 7.66 -6.76
C GLU A 89 -14.91 7.52 -5.93
N GLN A 90 -16.04 7.93 -6.50
CA GLN A 90 -17.33 7.89 -5.80
C GLN A 90 -17.65 6.46 -5.32
N GLY A 91 -17.92 6.30 -4.02
CA GLY A 91 -18.22 5.00 -3.41
C GLY A 91 -17.01 4.09 -3.22
N LYS A 92 -15.79 4.60 -3.42
CA LYS A 92 -14.53 3.88 -3.27
C LYS A 92 -13.71 4.46 -2.12
N CYS A 93 -12.71 3.70 -1.65
CA CYS A 93 -11.85 4.09 -0.53
C CYS A 93 -10.36 4.16 -0.92
N CYS A 94 -9.90 3.27 -1.80
CA CYS A 94 -8.49 3.15 -2.15
C CYS A 94 -8.30 2.61 -3.56
N LEU A 95 -7.11 2.84 -4.12
CA LEU A 95 -6.66 2.22 -5.36
C LEU A 95 -5.87 0.95 -5.03
N ALA A 96 -6.35 -0.20 -5.49
CA ALA A 96 -5.62 -1.45 -5.40
C ALA A 96 -4.63 -1.58 -6.57
N VAL A 97 -3.41 -1.96 -6.23
CA VAL A 97 -2.34 -2.32 -7.16
C VAL A 97 -1.73 -3.64 -6.74
N GLU A 98 -1.15 -4.36 -7.69
CA GLU A 98 -0.62 -5.70 -7.46
C GLU A 98 0.71 -5.90 -8.16
N TRP A 99 1.57 -6.71 -7.54
CA TRP A 99 2.83 -7.12 -8.10
C TRP A 99 2.63 -8.36 -8.97
N ARG A 100 2.98 -8.25 -10.25
CA ARG A 100 2.95 -9.35 -11.21
C ARG A 100 4.19 -9.30 -12.07
N GLU A 101 4.85 -10.44 -12.23
CA GLU A 101 5.97 -10.60 -13.17
C GLU A 101 7.07 -9.52 -13.02
N GLY A 102 7.39 -9.15 -11.77
CA GLY A 102 8.46 -8.18 -11.46
C GLY A 102 8.05 -6.70 -11.55
N GLN A 103 6.76 -6.40 -11.62
CA GLN A 103 6.26 -5.04 -11.81
C GLN A 103 4.90 -4.80 -11.16
N TRP A 104 4.65 -3.56 -10.77
CA TRP A 104 3.37 -3.12 -10.24
C TRP A 104 2.39 -2.84 -11.36
N SER A 105 1.16 -3.30 -11.18
CA SER A 105 0.06 -3.12 -12.12
C SER A 105 -1.18 -2.62 -11.40
N ARG A 106 -1.94 -1.74 -12.06
CA ARG A 106 -3.19 -1.22 -11.53
C ARG A 106 -4.27 -2.30 -11.64
N ARG A 107 -4.94 -2.59 -10.53
CA ARG A 107 -6.11 -3.46 -10.49
C ARG A 107 -7.41 -2.65 -10.62
N GLY A 108 -7.55 -1.58 -9.84
CA GLY A 108 -8.75 -0.73 -9.85
C GLY A 108 -9.06 -0.12 -8.49
N TRP A 109 -10.12 0.69 -8.43
CA TRP A 109 -10.59 1.26 -7.17
C TRP A 109 -11.49 0.30 -6.40
N GLU A 110 -11.19 0.12 -5.13
CA GLU A 110 -11.91 -0.76 -4.22
C GLU A 110 -12.75 0.05 -3.24
N SER A 111 -13.85 -0.55 -2.79
CA SER A 111 -14.70 -0.02 -1.72
C SER A 111 -14.32 -0.66 -0.38
N ASP A 112 -14.56 0.05 0.71
CA ASP A 112 -14.41 -0.49 2.06
C ASP A 112 -15.73 -1.09 2.53
N ALA A 113 -16.06 -2.29 2.02
CA ALA A 113 -17.35 -2.92 2.30
C ALA A 113 -17.53 -3.30 3.78
N ASP A 114 -16.43 -3.69 4.42
CA ASP A 114 -16.41 -4.20 5.79
C ASP A 114 -16.07 -3.12 6.84
N GLY A 115 -15.79 -1.89 6.40
CA GLY A 115 -15.45 -0.77 7.29
C GLY A 115 -14.08 -0.91 7.94
N GLU A 116 -13.17 -1.67 7.34
CA GLU A 116 -11.81 -1.89 7.85
C GLU A 116 -11.01 -0.58 7.89
N TRP A 117 -11.32 0.34 6.99
CA TRP A 117 -10.64 1.63 6.83
C TRP A 117 -11.47 2.81 7.35
N ALA A 118 -12.44 2.51 8.23
CA ALA A 118 -13.12 3.50 9.04
C ALA A 118 -12.12 4.14 10.01
N GLY A 119 -12.11 5.47 10.09
CA GLY A 119 -11.12 6.25 10.86
C GLY A 119 -9.91 6.69 10.04
N LEU A 120 -9.77 6.24 8.78
CA LEU A 120 -8.74 6.68 7.85
C LEU A 120 -9.29 7.69 6.82
N GLU A 121 -10.30 8.48 7.20
CA GLU A 121 -10.87 9.54 6.36
C GLU A 121 -10.02 10.81 6.36
N THR A 122 -9.28 11.03 7.44
CA THR A 122 -8.40 12.19 7.62
C THR A 122 -7.07 11.79 8.24
N LEU A 123 -6.02 12.54 7.94
CA LEU A 123 -4.74 12.46 8.63
C LEU A 123 -4.66 13.56 9.70
N GLU A 124 -4.09 13.23 10.85
CA GLU A 124 -3.82 14.19 11.94
C GLU A 124 -2.53 15.00 11.71
#